data_AF-A0A432UYW8-F1
#
_entry.id   AF-A0A432UYW8-F1
#
_cell.length_a   1.000
_cell.length_b   1.000
_cell.length_c   1.000
_cell.angle_alpha   90.00
_cell.angle_beta   90.00
_cell.angle_gamma   90.00
#
_symmetry.space_group_name_H-M   'P 1'
#
loop_
_entity.id
_entity.type
_entity.pdbx_description
1 polymer ?
#
loop_
_entity_poly.entity_id
_entity_poly.type
_entity_poly.pdbx_seq_one_letter_code
_entity_poly.pdbx_strand_id
1 'polypeptide(L)'
;MTHEKQTSDEADKQRSIQSHIDARDKSEGKANGTGGAMQAGARHYPEPPFPKQHQRKPGDEAEVEPAPLYDAPYYAGSGKLDGKVAIITGGDSGIGRAVAVLFAREGADIAVVYLEEDKDAEQTRPCGRI
;
A
#
# COMPACT_ATOMS: atom_id res chain seq x y z
N MET A 1 14.58 27.35 1.98
CA MET A 1 13.80 27.83 0.82
C MET A 1 14.23 27.23 -0.52
N THR A 2 15.44 26.68 -0.69
CA THR A 2 15.87 26.01 -1.94
C THR A 2 15.44 24.54 -2.03
N HIS A 3 15.43 23.83 -0.90
CA HIS A 3 15.09 22.39 -0.86
C HIS A 3 13.62 22.07 -1.15
N GLU A 4 12.70 22.93 -0.72
CA GLU A 4 11.25 22.76 -0.87
C GLU A 4 10.79 22.92 -2.33
N LYS A 5 11.49 23.76 -3.09
CA LYS A 5 11.26 23.94 -4.53
C LYS A 5 11.73 22.73 -5.35
N GLN A 6 12.88 22.17 -4.99
CA GLN A 6 13.39 20.96 -5.66
C GLN A 6 12.41 19.79 -5.48
N THR A 7 11.99 19.49 -4.25
CA THR A 7 11.06 18.38 -3.99
C THR A 7 9.75 18.47 -4.77
N SER A 8 9.18 19.68 -4.92
CA SER A 8 7.97 19.90 -5.73
C SER A 8 8.22 19.66 -7.22
N ASP A 9 9.31 20.21 -7.76
CA ASP A 9 9.65 20.08 -9.19
C ASP A 9 9.93 18.62 -9.57
N GLU A 10 10.55 17.84 -8.69
CA GLU A 10 10.78 16.41 -8.91
C GLU A 10 9.48 15.59 -8.88
N ALA A 11 8.57 15.87 -7.94
CA ALA A 11 7.27 15.21 -7.85
C ALA A 11 6.43 15.46 -9.11
N ASP A 12 6.49 16.67 -9.66
CA ASP A 12 5.75 17.04 -10.88
C ASP A 12 6.31 16.36 -12.13
N LYS A 13 7.65 16.22 -12.23
CA LYS A 13 8.29 15.43 -13.28
C LYS A 13 7.82 13.97 -13.23
N GLN A 14 7.82 13.36 -12.04
CA GLN A 14 7.34 11.98 -11.87
C GLN A 14 5.85 11.83 -12.22
N ARG A 15 5.00 12.80 -11.86
CA ARG A 15 3.58 12.81 -12.26
C ARG A 15 3.39 12.86 -13.77
N SER A 16 4.20 13.64 -14.49
CA SER A 16 4.13 13.71 -15.96
C SER A 16 4.46 12.37 -16.61
N ILE A 17 5.50 11.68 -16.14
CA ILE A 17 5.89 10.34 -16.60
C ILE A 17 4.77 9.33 -16.34
N GLN A 18 4.18 9.38 -15.15
CA GLN A 18 3.08 8.48 -14.78
C GLN A 18 1.84 8.68 -15.66
N SER A 19 1.49 9.92 -15.98
CA SER A 19 0.33 10.22 -16.84
C SER A 19 0.45 9.57 -18.23
N HIS A 20 1.67 9.47 -18.75
CA HIS A 20 1.94 8.83 -20.03
C HIS A 20 1.78 7.31 -19.96
N ILE A 21 2.22 6.70 -18.86
CA ILE A 21 2.03 5.26 -18.59
C ILE A 21 0.54 4.94 -18.44
N ASP A 22 -0.20 5.73 -17.66
CA ASP A 22 -1.63 5.53 -17.43
C ASP A 22 -2.45 5.63 -18.73
N ALA A 23 -2.03 6.51 -19.66
CA ALA A 23 -2.63 6.60 -20.98
C ALA A 23 -2.39 5.35 -21.84
N ARG A 24 -1.20 4.75 -21.74
CA ARG A 24 -0.85 3.50 -22.45
C ARG A 24 -1.63 2.31 -21.89
N ASP A 25 -1.73 2.19 -20.58
CA ASP A 25 -2.46 1.09 -19.91
C ASP A 25 -3.96 1.11 -20.24
N LYS A 26 -4.55 2.30 -20.48
CA LYS A 26 -5.94 2.42 -20.96
C LYS A 26 -6.14 1.86 -22.37
N SER A 27 -5.09 1.83 -23.19
CA SER A 27 -5.15 1.35 -24.58
C SER A 27 -4.92 -0.16 -24.72
N GLU A 28 -4.34 -0.81 -23.69
CA GLU A 28 -4.13 -2.26 -23.66
C GLU A 28 -5.35 -2.97 -23.01
N GLY A 29 -6.12 -3.70 -23.81
CA GLY A 29 -7.25 -4.50 -23.31
C GLY A 29 -6.78 -5.70 -22.48
N LYS A 30 -7.35 -5.90 -21.28
CA LYS A 30 -7.03 -7.05 -20.42
C LYS A 30 -7.50 -8.37 -21.04
N ALA A 31 -6.58 -9.34 -21.12
CA ALA A 31 -6.88 -10.72 -21.50
C ALA A 31 -7.74 -11.40 -20.41
N ASN A 32 -8.86 -12.00 -20.80
CA ASN A 32 -9.70 -12.82 -19.92
C ASN A 32 -9.05 -14.20 -19.70
N GLY A 33 -8.34 -14.37 -18.59
CA GLY A 33 -7.86 -15.67 -18.15
C GLY A 33 -9.01 -16.51 -17.57
N THR A 34 -9.22 -17.72 -18.10
CA THR A 34 -10.32 -18.63 -17.75
C THR A 34 -10.02 -19.55 -16.55
N GLY A 35 -9.37 -19.04 -15.51
CA GLY A 35 -9.09 -19.78 -14.28
C GLY A 35 -9.25 -18.87 -13.05
N GLY A 36 -9.82 -19.40 -11.97
CA GLY A 36 -9.96 -18.68 -10.69
C GLY A 36 -8.62 -18.12 -10.20
N ALA A 37 -8.66 -17.06 -9.40
CA ALA A 37 -7.44 -16.42 -8.92
C ALA A 37 -6.66 -17.40 -8.03
N MET A 38 -5.33 -17.42 -8.15
CA MET A 38 -4.49 -18.26 -7.29
C MET A 38 -4.68 -17.84 -5.81
N GLN A 39 -5.23 -18.74 -4.99
CA GLN A 39 -5.42 -18.52 -3.56
C GLN A 39 -4.25 -19.14 -2.77
N ALA A 40 -3.32 -18.32 -2.30
CA ALA A 40 -2.11 -18.77 -1.60
C ALA A 40 -2.13 -18.56 -0.07
N GLY A 41 -3.25 -18.12 0.51
CA GLY A 41 -3.32 -17.72 1.92
C GLY A 41 -4.37 -18.45 2.74
N ALA A 42 -4.32 -18.25 4.07
CA ALA A 42 -5.24 -18.84 5.05
C ALA A 42 -6.67 -18.27 5.01
N ARG A 43 -6.90 -17.20 4.24
CA ARG A 43 -8.22 -16.62 4.00
C ARG A 43 -8.53 -16.59 2.52
N HIS A 44 -9.82 -16.55 2.22
CA HIS A 44 -10.31 -16.36 0.86
C HIS A 44 -10.09 -14.89 0.43
N TYR A 45 -9.47 -14.69 -0.74
CA TYR A 45 -9.30 -13.37 -1.33
C TYR A 45 -10.41 -13.10 -2.36
N PRO A 46 -10.83 -11.84 -2.52
CA PRO A 46 -11.83 -11.50 -3.52
C PRO A 46 -11.29 -11.82 -4.92
N GLU A 47 -12.14 -12.40 -5.76
CA GLU A 47 -11.78 -12.82 -7.12
C GLU A 47 -12.38 -11.89 -8.18
N PRO A 48 -11.77 -11.80 -9.36
CA PRO A 48 -12.35 -11.05 -10.47
C PRO A 48 -13.75 -11.57 -10.87
N PRO A 49 -14.62 -10.72 -11.45
CA PRO A 49 -14.34 -9.35 -11.91
C PRO A 49 -14.49 -8.29 -10.80
N PHE A 50 -13.49 -7.43 -10.67
CA PHE A 50 -13.55 -6.24 -9.80
C PHE A 50 -14.24 -5.06 -10.49
N PRO A 51 -14.85 -4.13 -9.72
CA PRO A 51 -15.40 -2.91 -10.28
C PRO A 51 -14.30 -2.07 -10.94
N LYS A 52 -14.62 -1.48 -12.09
CA LYS A 52 -13.73 -0.53 -12.77
C LYS A 52 -13.61 0.72 -11.91
N GLN A 53 -12.41 1.01 -11.45
CA GLN A 53 -12.08 2.19 -10.66
C GLN A 53 -10.73 2.74 -11.11
N HIS A 54 -10.57 4.05 -11.07
CA HIS A 54 -9.31 4.73 -11.39
C HIS A 54 -9.18 5.95 -10.52
N GLN A 55 -8.08 6.04 -9.79
CA GLN A 55 -7.76 7.18 -8.95
C GLN A 55 -6.49 7.84 -9.46
N ARG A 56 -6.35 9.14 -9.18
CA ARG A 56 -5.09 9.85 -9.41
C ARG A 56 -4.10 9.40 -8.33
N LYS A 57 -2.82 9.25 -8.67
CA LYS A 57 -1.79 8.89 -7.68
C LYS A 57 -1.31 10.13 -6.90
N PRO A 58 -0.93 10.01 -5.61
CA PRO A 58 -1.21 8.88 -4.71
C PRO A 58 -2.72 8.73 -4.53
N GLY A 59 -3.20 7.48 -4.51
CA GLY A 59 -4.64 7.19 -4.47
C GLY A 59 -5.00 6.66 -3.10
N ASP A 60 -6.12 7.11 -2.55
CA ASP A 60 -6.54 6.77 -1.20
C ASP A 60 -6.99 5.30 -1.13
N GLU A 61 -6.32 4.52 -0.26
CA GLU A 61 -6.59 3.09 -0.10
C GLU A 61 -8.01 2.86 0.46
N ALA A 62 -8.49 3.79 1.29
CA ALA A 62 -9.83 3.79 1.84
C ALA A 62 -10.96 3.87 0.78
N GLU A 63 -10.66 4.36 -0.43
CA GLU A 63 -11.63 4.50 -1.52
C GLU A 63 -11.59 3.32 -2.52
N VAL A 64 -10.74 2.32 -2.28
CA VAL A 64 -10.61 1.14 -3.15
C VAL A 64 -11.68 0.11 -2.81
N GLU A 65 -12.39 -0.39 -3.83
CA GLU A 65 -13.40 -1.44 -3.67
C GLU A 65 -13.05 -2.71 -4.46
N PRO A 66 -12.91 -3.89 -3.82
CA PRO A 66 -13.00 -4.13 -2.38
C PRO A 66 -11.80 -3.55 -1.61
N ALA A 67 -12.02 -3.21 -0.35
CA ALA A 67 -10.97 -2.69 0.53
C ALA A 67 -9.80 -3.68 0.62
N PRO A 68 -8.54 -3.21 0.56
CA PRO A 68 -7.39 -4.07 0.69
C PRO A 68 -7.33 -4.75 2.06
N LEU A 69 -6.96 -6.02 2.03
CA LEU A 69 -6.88 -6.83 3.24
C LEU A 69 -5.44 -6.83 3.75
N TYR A 70 -5.06 -5.88 4.60
CA TYR A 70 -3.69 -5.76 5.16
C TYR A 70 -3.51 -6.46 6.52
N ASP A 71 -4.60 -6.75 7.20
CA ASP A 71 -4.70 -7.08 8.63
C ASP A 71 -4.45 -8.55 9.01
N ALA A 72 -3.69 -9.32 8.22
CA ALA A 72 -3.37 -10.75 8.36
C ALA A 72 -3.86 -11.47 9.66
N PRO A 73 -5.16 -11.75 9.85
CA PRO A 73 -5.74 -12.01 11.18
C PRO A 73 -5.29 -13.35 11.79
N TYR A 74 -4.91 -14.30 10.95
CA TYR A 74 -4.43 -15.63 11.37
C TYR A 74 -2.91 -15.68 11.58
N TYR A 75 -2.20 -14.55 11.46
CA TYR A 75 -0.77 -14.48 11.70
C TYR A 75 -0.48 -14.16 13.17
N ALA A 76 0.08 -15.15 13.87
CA ALA A 76 0.64 -14.98 15.20
C ALA A 76 2.13 -14.64 15.08
N GLY A 77 2.54 -13.49 15.63
CA GLY A 77 3.93 -13.08 15.69
C GLY A 77 4.76 -14.06 16.53
N SER A 78 6.00 -14.28 16.12
CA SER A 78 6.94 -15.20 16.79
C SER A 78 8.05 -14.48 17.55
N GLY A 79 8.00 -13.15 17.62
CA GLY A 79 9.01 -12.30 18.28
C GLY A 79 10.31 -12.19 17.50
N LYS A 80 10.31 -12.47 16.19
CA LYS A 80 11.54 -12.45 15.36
C LYS A 80 12.20 -11.09 15.31
N LEU A 81 11.44 -10.02 15.55
CA LEU A 81 11.89 -8.64 15.47
C LEU A 81 11.81 -7.92 16.82
N ASP A 82 11.70 -8.66 17.93
CA ASP A 82 11.66 -8.08 19.27
C ASP A 82 12.85 -7.14 19.50
N GLY A 83 12.55 -5.90 19.89
CA GLY A 83 13.55 -4.87 20.19
C GLY A 83 14.30 -4.32 18.97
N LYS A 84 13.80 -4.56 17.75
CA LYS A 84 14.29 -3.92 16.53
C LYS A 84 13.51 -2.65 16.23
N VAL A 85 14.15 -1.74 15.51
CA VAL A 85 13.53 -0.52 14.97
C VAL A 85 13.54 -0.60 13.45
N ALA A 86 12.40 -0.37 12.81
CA ALA A 86 12.25 -0.39 11.36
C ALA A 86 11.72 0.95 10.82
N ILE A 87 12.23 1.38 9.66
CA ILE A 87 11.69 2.51 8.91
C ILE A 87 11.04 1.95 7.65
N ILE A 88 9.77 2.26 7.43
CA ILE A 88 8.98 1.77 6.31
C ILE A 88 8.49 2.96 5.49
N THR A 89 8.99 3.08 4.27
CA THR A 89 8.53 4.07 3.29
C THR A 89 7.31 3.53 2.53
N GLY A 90 6.27 4.33 2.37
CA GLY A 90 4.98 3.89 1.81
C GLY A 90 4.24 2.93 2.73
N GLY A 91 4.44 3.04 4.05
CA GLY A 91 3.80 2.17 5.06
C GLY A 91 2.38 2.59 5.44
N ASP A 92 1.90 3.66 4.84
CA ASP A 92 0.53 4.17 4.92
C ASP A 92 -0.45 3.27 4.17
N SER A 93 -0.07 2.67 3.04
CA SER A 93 -1.00 1.87 2.24
C SER A 93 -0.44 0.55 1.68
N GLY A 94 -1.34 -0.34 1.29
CA GLY A 94 -1.07 -1.56 0.53
C GLY A 94 -0.04 -2.50 1.18
N ILE A 95 1.01 -2.83 0.43
CA ILE A 95 2.05 -3.78 0.87
C ILE A 95 2.84 -3.19 2.05
N GLY A 96 3.15 -1.89 2.02
CA GLY A 96 3.90 -1.26 3.10
C GLY A 96 3.12 -1.27 4.40
N ARG A 97 1.81 -1.00 4.35
CA ARG A 97 0.90 -1.14 5.50
C ARG A 97 0.90 -2.56 6.05
N ALA A 98 0.75 -3.58 5.19
CA ALA A 98 0.79 -4.97 5.62
C ALA A 98 2.13 -5.35 6.29
N VAL A 99 3.26 -4.88 5.74
CA VAL A 99 4.59 -5.08 6.33
C VAL A 99 4.69 -4.39 7.69
N ALA A 100 4.21 -3.16 7.83
CA ALA A 100 4.21 -2.43 9.09
C ALA A 100 3.43 -3.17 10.18
N VAL A 101 2.21 -3.63 9.85
CA VAL A 101 1.38 -4.41 10.78
C VAL A 101 2.09 -5.70 11.22
N LEU A 102 2.71 -6.43 10.30
CA LEU A 102 3.41 -7.68 10.62
C LEU A 102 4.68 -7.44 11.43
N PHE A 103 5.44 -6.38 11.14
CA PHE A 103 6.63 -6.03 11.91
C PHE A 103 6.28 -5.66 13.34
N ALA A 104 5.17 -4.94 13.54
CA ALA A 104 4.72 -4.55 14.87
C ALA A 104 4.29 -5.78 15.68
N ARG A 105 3.62 -6.74 15.02
CA ARG A 105 3.26 -8.02 15.64
C ARG A 105 4.46 -8.90 15.97
N GLU A 106 5.56 -8.75 15.25
CA GLU A 106 6.84 -9.41 15.56
C GLU A 106 7.66 -8.67 16.63
N GLY A 107 7.14 -7.57 17.19
CA GLY A 107 7.72 -6.84 18.32
C GLY A 107 8.70 -5.72 17.97
N ALA A 108 8.71 -5.26 16.71
CA ALA A 108 9.50 -4.11 16.31
C ALA A 108 8.80 -2.78 16.63
N ASP A 109 9.59 -1.77 16.97
CA ASP A 109 9.17 -0.36 16.90
C ASP A 109 9.30 0.13 15.44
N ILE A 110 8.34 0.91 14.96
CA ILE A 110 8.25 1.23 13.53
C ILE A 110 8.04 2.72 13.30
N ALA A 111 8.80 3.30 12.37
CA ALA A 111 8.52 4.61 11.80
C ALA A 111 7.98 4.47 10.38
N VAL A 112 6.80 5.05 10.11
CA VAL A 112 6.18 5.04 8.78
C VAL A 112 6.42 6.39 8.10
N VAL A 113 6.92 6.36 6.88
CA VAL A 113 7.16 7.55 6.04
C VAL A 113 6.23 7.49 4.84
N TYR A 114 5.45 8.53 4.62
CA TYR A 114 4.46 8.62 3.55
C TYR A 114 4.39 10.05 2.98
N LEU A 115 3.69 10.24 1.85
CA LEU A 115 3.72 11.52 1.12
C LEU A 115 2.61 12.48 1.57
N GLU A 116 1.33 12.13 1.37
CA GLU A 116 0.17 12.99 1.67
C GLU A 116 -1.10 12.21 2.12
N GLU A 117 -1.00 10.89 2.40
CA GLU A 117 -2.15 10.04 2.79
C GLU A 117 -2.32 9.95 4.33
N ASP A 118 -2.51 11.09 4.99
CA ASP A 118 -2.57 11.17 6.47
C ASP A 118 -3.62 10.23 7.10
N LYS A 119 -4.78 10.08 6.46
CA LYS A 119 -5.87 9.21 6.94
C LYS A 119 -5.49 7.73 6.91
N ASP A 120 -4.75 7.34 5.88
CA ASP A 120 -4.28 5.97 5.69
C ASP A 120 -3.15 5.65 6.67
N ALA A 121 -2.26 6.62 6.91
CA ALA A 121 -1.26 6.52 7.97
C ALA A 121 -1.89 6.38 9.37
N GLU A 122 -2.97 7.11 9.69
CA GLU A 122 -3.71 6.97 10.94
C GLU A 122 -4.30 5.57 11.14
N GLN A 123 -4.72 4.89 10.08
CA GLN A 123 -5.21 3.51 10.15
C GLN A 123 -4.10 2.48 10.43
N THR A 124 -2.84 2.81 10.10
CA THR A 124 -1.68 1.95 10.41
C THR A 124 -1.26 2.06 11.89
N ARG A 125 -1.50 3.22 12.54
CA ARG A 125 -1.09 3.51 13.93
C ARG A 125 -1.58 2.55 15.02
N PRO A 126 -2.81 2.00 15.01
CA PRO A 126 -3.32 1.17 16.10
C PRO A 126 -2.64 -0.20 16.21
N CYS A 127 -1.85 -0.60 15.21
CA CYS A 127 -1.29 -1.95 15.13
C CYS A 127 0.07 -2.13 15.84
N GLY A 128 0.66 -1.08 16.42
CA GLY A 128 1.96 -1.16 17.09
C GLY A 128 2.33 0.05 17.94
N ARG A 129 3.50 -0.01 18.58
CA ARG A 129 4.16 1.17 19.17
C ARG A 129 4.87 1.90 18.02
N ILE A 130 4.13 2.80 17.37
CA ILE A 130 4.56 3.59 16.21
C ILE A 130 4.90 5.01 16.69
#